data_AF-A0A933ZI00-F1
#
_entry.id   AF-A0A933ZI00-F1
#
_cell.length_a   1.000
_cell.length_b   1.000
_cell.length_c   1.000
_cell.angle_alpha   90.00
_cell.angle_beta   90.00
_cell.angle_gamma   90.00
#
_symmetry.space_group_name_H-M   'P 1'
#
loop_
_entity.id
_entity.type
_entity.pdbx_description
1 polymer ?
#
loop_
_entity_poly.entity_id
_entity_poly.type
_entity_poly.pdbx_seq_one_letter_code
_entity_poly.pdbx_strand_id
1 'polypeptide(L)'
;MGRTLHYEVFFDRPISPETRREILLVQALLNYRFTWTCEALSLELFQRPLVPGKSKEFVFTCDPSDPRPRIGTGFTKVREDAWNACLVSVFLRWVSTRLPGATITLRDEGDYILAGKVFIRQGDAEIDRTHLTRIRESLVQNQKEHMLKRLDEVVQLADEGVFFDNSFIVQEYADRPEISGLRLTDDQLATVTLAEVADRVRMPWDVDWLIAGFERW
;
A
#
# COMPACT_ATOMS: atom_id res chain seq x y z
N MET A 1 15.60 2.77 11.84
CA MET A 1 15.42 1.31 11.56
C MET A 1 14.76 1.24 10.19
N GLY A 2 15.18 0.37 9.27
CA GLY A 2 14.62 0.38 7.92
C GLY A 2 13.16 -0.11 7.88
N ARG A 3 12.33 0.50 7.02
CA ARG A 3 10.93 0.12 6.75
C ARG A 3 10.84 -0.83 5.55
N THR A 4 10.04 -1.88 5.70
CA THR A 4 9.65 -2.78 4.61
C THR A 4 8.13 -2.86 4.57
N LEU A 5 7.56 -2.58 3.41
CA LEU A 5 6.14 -2.79 3.15
C LEU A 5 5.93 -4.15 2.51
N HIS A 6 5.04 -4.95 3.07
CA HIS A 6 4.66 -6.27 2.56
C HIS A 6 3.21 -6.23 2.09
N TYR A 7 2.94 -6.82 0.95
CA TYR A 7 1.58 -6.85 0.41
C TYR A 7 1.24 -8.16 -0.28
N GLU A 8 0.00 -8.58 -0.11
CA GLU A 8 -0.56 -9.78 -0.74
C GLU A 8 -1.89 -9.44 -1.41
N VAL A 9 -2.18 -10.10 -2.53
CA VAL A 9 -3.41 -9.88 -3.30
C VAL A 9 -4.24 -11.16 -3.27
N PHE A 10 -5.46 -11.08 -2.75
CA PHE A 10 -6.42 -12.18 -2.66
C PHE A 10 -7.59 -11.94 -3.59
N PHE A 11 -7.90 -12.92 -4.45
CA PHE A 11 -8.97 -12.80 -5.44
C PHE A 11 -9.49 -14.15 -5.92
N ASP A 12 -10.80 -14.26 -6.10
CA ASP A 12 -11.47 -15.51 -6.49
C ASP A 12 -11.56 -15.73 -8.01
N ARG A 13 -11.12 -14.76 -8.80
CA ARG A 13 -11.22 -14.79 -10.26
C ARG A 13 -9.83 -14.76 -10.90
N PRO A 14 -9.65 -15.39 -12.07
CA PRO A 14 -8.44 -15.20 -12.83
C PRO A 14 -8.29 -13.73 -13.25
N ILE A 15 -7.07 -13.21 -13.19
CA ILE A 15 -6.74 -11.88 -13.71
C ILE A 15 -6.68 -11.98 -15.24
N SER A 16 -7.36 -11.09 -15.96
CA SER A 16 -7.24 -11.04 -17.41
C SER A 16 -5.80 -10.68 -17.82
N PRO A 17 -5.31 -11.18 -18.97
CA PRO A 17 -4.00 -10.82 -19.49
C PRO A 17 -3.80 -9.30 -19.64
N GLU A 18 -4.85 -8.58 -20.03
CA GLU A 18 -4.85 -7.13 -20.25
C GLU A 18 -4.65 -6.38 -18.93
N THR A 19 -5.44 -6.70 -17.90
CA THR A 19 -5.31 -6.08 -16.57
C THR A 19 -3.95 -6.40 -15.95
N ARG A 20 -3.46 -7.64 -16.11
CA ARG A 20 -2.10 -7.99 -15.66
C ARG A 20 -1.05 -7.14 -16.36
N ARG A 21 -1.13 -7.00 -17.69
CA ARG A 21 -0.19 -6.19 -18.47
C ARG A 21 -0.23 -4.72 -18.04
N GLU A 22 -1.42 -4.18 -17.81
CA GLU A 22 -1.63 -2.81 -17.32
C GLU A 22 -0.94 -2.59 -15.97
N ILE A 23 -1.17 -3.48 -14.99
CA ILE A 23 -0.54 -3.40 -13.66
C ILE A 23 0.99 -3.43 -13.76
N LEU A 24 1.53 -4.38 -14.52
CA LEU A 24 2.98 -4.52 -14.69
C LEU A 24 3.61 -3.32 -15.40
N LEU A 25 2.92 -2.75 -16.39
CA LEU A 25 3.37 -1.54 -17.08
C LEU A 25 3.38 -0.34 -16.13
N VAL A 26 2.32 -0.14 -15.36
CA VAL A 26 2.24 0.95 -14.37
C VAL A 26 3.35 0.82 -13.33
N GLN A 27 3.61 -0.38 -12.80
CA GLN A 27 4.73 -0.62 -11.89
C GLN A 27 6.07 -0.23 -12.53
N ALA A 28 6.32 -0.64 -13.78
CA ALA A 28 7.54 -0.29 -14.49
C ALA A 28 7.68 1.23 -14.68
N LEU A 29 6.60 1.92 -15.00
CA LEU A 29 6.58 3.38 -15.15
C LEU A 29 6.80 4.10 -13.81
N LEU A 30 6.24 3.60 -12.71
CA LEU A 30 6.53 4.12 -11.37
C LEU A 30 8.01 3.97 -11.03
N ASN A 31 8.59 2.79 -11.28
CA ASN A 31 10.00 2.51 -11.05
C ASN A 31 10.94 3.34 -11.94
N TYR A 32 10.51 3.67 -13.15
CA TYR A 32 11.26 4.56 -14.05
C TYR A 32 11.16 6.03 -13.61
N ARG A 33 9.98 6.47 -13.17
CA ARG A 33 9.70 7.88 -12.92
C ARG A 33 10.15 8.38 -11.56
N PHE A 34 9.98 7.57 -10.52
CA PHE A 34 10.21 7.98 -9.13
C PHE A 34 11.53 7.44 -8.60
N THR A 35 12.14 8.20 -7.69
CA THR A 35 13.38 7.78 -7.04
C THR A 35 13.08 6.88 -5.85
N TRP A 36 13.63 5.67 -5.87
CA TRP A 36 13.52 4.68 -4.80
C TRP A 36 14.78 4.67 -3.93
N THR A 37 14.63 4.80 -2.62
CA THR A 37 15.76 4.93 -1.69
C THR A 37 16.44 3.61 -1.32
N CYS A 38 15.79 2.47 -1.56
CA CYS A 38 16.36 1.16 -1.25
C CYS A 38 16.04 0.11 -2.31
N GLU A 39 14.76 -0.26 -2.48
CA GLU A 39 14.34 -1.22 -3.50
C GLU A 39 13.22 -0.62 -4.34
N ALA A 40 13.18 -0.98 -5.62
CA ALA A 40 12.09 -0.62 -6.52
C ALA A 40 10.79 -1.34 -6.11
N LEU A 41 9.64 -0.76 -6.45
CA LEU A 41 8.33 -1.38 -6.27
C LEU A 41 8.25 -2.71 -7.03
N SER A 42 7.78 -3.77 -6.35
CA SER A 42 7.74 -5.11 -6.93
C SER A 42 6.53 -5.93 -6.47
N LEU A 43 5.42 -5.81 -7.20
CA LEU A 43 4.27 -6.72 -7.13
C LEU A 43 4.42 -7.85 -8.16
N GLU A 44 4.51 -9.07 -7.66
CA GLU A 44 4.43 -10.28 -8.46
C GLU A 44 2.98 -10.78 -8.49
N LEU A 45 2.45 -11.02 -9.70
CA LEU A 45 1.16 -11.66 -9.91
C LEU A 45 1.40 -13.09 -10.39
N PHE A 46 0.79 -14.09 -9.74
CA PHE A 46 1.00 -15.50 -10.08
C PHE A 46 0.21 -15.90 -11.32
N GLN A 47 0.78 -16.73 -12.19
CA GLN A 47 0.05 -17.26 -13.36
C GLN A 47 -1.13 -18.16 -12.95
N ARG A 48 -1.01 -18.84 -11.81
CA ARG A 48 -2.05 -19.68 -11.23
C ARG A 48 -2.29 -19.24 -9.78
N PRO A 49 -3.55 -19.09 -9.34
CA PRO A 49 -3.84 -18.75 -7.95
C PRO A 49 -3.28 -19.81 -6.99
N LEU A 50 -2.68 -19.37 -5.89
CA LEU A 50 -2.25 -20.24 -4.81
C LEU A 50 -3.44 -20.52 -3.89
N VAL A 51 -3.93 -21.75 -3.91
CA VAL A 51 -5.03 -22.19 -3.05
C VAL A 51 -4.46 -22.68 -1.71
N PRO A 52 -4.96 -22.17 -0.57
CA PRO A 52 -4.57 -22.66 0.75
C PRO A 52 -4.74 -24.18 0.86
N GLY A 53 -3.71 -24.88 1.38
CA GLY A 53 -3.75 -26.32 1.67
C GLY A 53 -3.53 -27.28 0.48
N LYS A 54 -3.38 -26.78 -0.75
CA LYS A 54 -3.11 -27.64 -1.94
C LYS A 54 -1.74 -27.42 -2.59
N SER A 55 -1.08 -26.31 -2.30
CA SER A 55 0.27 -26.01 -2.79
C SER A 55 1.32 -26.55 -1.81
N LYS A 56 2.27 -27.34 -2.31
CA LYS A 56 3.49 -27.73 -1.57
C LYS A 56 4.53 -26.61 -1.50
N GLU A 57 4.33 -25.56 -2.29
CA GLU A 57 5.08 -24.32 -2.16
C GLU A 57 4.75 -23.74 -0.79
N PHE A 58 5.78 -23.40 -0.02
CA PHE A 58 5.66 -22.71 1.26
C PHE A 58 4.88 -21.41 1.03
N VAL A 59 3.56 -21.48 1.13
CA VAL A 59 2.73 -20.30 1.23
C VAL A 59 3.04 -19.77 2.61
N PHE A 60 3.95 -18.79 2.69
CA PHE A 60 3.99 -17.86 3.80
C PHE A 60 2.62 -17.14 3.78
N THR A 61 1.57 -17.80 4.27
CA THR A 61 0.23 -17.23 4.35
C THR A 61 0.22 -16.27 5.53
N CYS A 62 -0.04 -15.00 5.28
CA CYS A 62 -0.31 -14.05 6.36
C CYS A 62 -1.70 -13.41 6.22
N ASP A 63 -2.72 -14.24 6.05
CA ASP A 63 -3.96 -14.16 6.84
C ASP A 63 -4.75 -15.47 6.75
N PRO A 64 -4.79 -16.32 7.79
CA PRO A 64 -5.60 -17.55 7.76
C PRO A 64 -7.12 -17.27 7.72
N SER A 65 -7.55 -16.03 7.87
CA SER A 65 -8.96 -15.66 7.85
C SER A 65 -9.52 -15.36 6.46
N ASP A 66 -8.68 -15.17 5.43
CA ASP A 66 -9.14 -14.99 4.07
C ASP A 66 -9.10 -16.32 3.30
N PRO A 67 -10.25 -16.96 3.01
CA PRO A 67 -10.28 -18.25 2.34
C PRO A 67 -9.95 -18.14 0.83
N ARG A 68 -9.85 -16.93 0.30
CA ARG A 68 -9.67 -16.70 -1.13
C ARG A 68 -8.27 -17.09 -1.60
N PRO A 69 -8.10 -17.47 -2.87
CA PRO A 69 -6.79 -17.74 -3.43
C PRO A 69 -5.90 -16.49 -3.41
N ARG A 70 -4.63 -16.66 -3.04
CA ARG A 70 -3.62 -15.61 -3.22
C ARG A 70 -3.19 -15.59 -4.68
N ILE A 71 -3.35 -14.45 -5.34
CA ILE A 71 -3.03 -14.25 -6.76
C ILE A 71 -1.80 -13.38 -6.99
N GLY A 72 -1.25 -12.78 -5.93
CA GLY A 72 -0.02 -12.01 -6.00
C GLY A 72 0.57 -11.73 -4.63
N THR A 73 1.84 -11.32 -4.64
CA THR A 73 2.59 -10.95 -3.45
C THR A 73 3.69 -9.97 -3.84
N GLY A 74 4.19 -9.23 -2.87
CA GLY A 74 5.38 -8.43 -3.04
C GLY A 74 5.81 -7.81 -1.73
N PHE A 75 7.01 -7.25 -1.76
CA PHE A 75 7.48 -6.37 -0.70
C PHE A 75 8.34 -5.28 -1.32
N THR A 76 8.49 -4.17 -0.59
CA THR A 76 9.33 -3.06 -1.02
C THR A 76 10.00 -2.45 0.20
N LYS A 77 11.33 -2.49 0.26
CA LYS A 77 12.10 -1.79 1.29
C LYS A 77 12.22 -0.32 0.92
N VAL A 78 11.88 0.55 1.87
CA VAL A 78 11.88 2.01 1.69
C VAL A 78 12.70 2.75 2.76
N ARG A 79 13.43 2.03 3.63
CA ARG A 79 14.23 2.64 4.72
C ARG A 79 13.38 3.60 5.56
N GLU A 80 13.77 4.86 5.70
CA GLU A 80 13.02 5.86 6.50
C GLU A 80 12.21 6.81 5.60
N ASP A 81 12.09 6.48 4.31
CA ASP A 81 11.45 7.30 3.29
C ASP A 81 9.93 7.11 3.29
N ALA A 82 9.21 8.05 3.91
CA ALA A 82 7.75 8.04 3.95
C ALA A 82 7.11 8.35 2.59
N TRP A 83 7.80 9.07 1.71
CA TRP A 83 7.30 9.34 0.36
C TRP A 83 7.28 8.06 -0.49
N ASN A 84 8.35 7.27 -0.47
CA ASN A 84 8.34 5.95 -1.11
C ASN A 84 7.26 5.02 -0.51
N ALA A 85 7.03 5.07 0.81
CA ALA A 85 5.94 4.32 1.43
C ALA A 85 4.56 4.76 0.91
N CYS A 86 4.35 6.08 0.78
CA CYS A 86 3.13 6.66 0.22
C CYS A 86 2.89 6.22 -1.23
N LEU A 87 3.92 6.24 -2.08
CA LEU A 87 3.84 5.77 -3.47
C LEU A 87 3.41 4.31 -3.57
N VAL A 88 3.92 3.43 -2.69
CA VAL A 88 3.49 2.01 -2.63
C VAL A 88 2.01 1.92 -2.29
N SER A 89 1.54 2.64 -1.26
CA SER A 89 0.12 2.66 -0.89
C SER A 89 -0.78 3.15 -2.02
N VAL A 90 -0.41 4.25 -2.69
CA VAL A 90 -1.17 4.81 -3.81
C VAL A 90 -1.23 3.82 -4.98
N PHE A 91 -0.12 3.18 -5.32
CA PHE A 91 -0.10 2.12 -6.32
C PHE A 91 -1.05 0.96 -5.96
N LEU A 92 -1.01 0.46 -4.72
CA LEU A 92 -1.87 -0.66 -4.31
C LEU A 92 -3.36 -0.27 -4.26
N ARG A 93 -3.68 0.97 -3.86
CA ARG A 93 -5.04 1.53 -4.00
C ARG A 93 -5.48 1.49 -5.46
N TRP A 94 -4.64 1.97 -6.39
CA TRP A 94 -4.93 1.89 -7.82
C TRP A 94 -5.07 0.44 -8.32
N VAL A 95 -4.20 -0.50 -7.93
CA VAL A 95 -4.32 -1.92 -8.31
C VAL A 95 -5.65 -2.50 -7.86
N SER A 96 -6.12 -2.14 -6.66
CA SER A 96 -7.40 -2.64 -6.13
C SER A 96 -8.63 -2.14 -6.91
N THR A 97 -8.54 -1.01 -7.62
CA THR A 97 -9.61 -0.54 -8.52
C THR A 97 -9.62 -1.33 -9.83
N ARG A 98 -8.45 -1.81 -10.27
CA ARG A 98 -8.30 -2.66 -11.47
C ARG A 98 -8.68 -4.12 -11.24
N LEU A 99 -8.79 -4.53 -9.97
CA LEU A 99 -9.22 -5.87 -9.58
C LEU A 99 -10.50 -5.81 -8.70
N PRO A 100 -11.68 -5.48 -9.26
CA PRO A 100 -12.89 -5.35 -8.46
C PRO A 100 -13.24 -6.65 -7.72
N GLY A 101 -13.29 -6.57 -6.39
CA GLY A 101 -13.56 -7.71 -5.50
C GLY A 101 -12.29 -8.39 -4.95
N ALA A 102 -11.10 -7.97 -5.39
CA ALA A 102 -9.87 -8.35 -4.72
C ALA A 102 -9.73 -7.62 -3.37
N THR A 103 -9.06 -8.28 -2.43
CA THR A 103 -8.54 -7.63 -1.22
C THR A 103 -7.04 -7.65 -1.28
N ILE A 104 -6.43 -6.49 -1.07
CA ILE A 104 -4.99 -6.37 -0.90
C ILE A 104 -4.70 -6.21 0.58
N THR A 105 -3.87 -7.05 1.16
CA THR A 105 -3.30 -6.79 2.49
C THR A 105 -2.06 -5.91 2.29
N LEU A 106 -1.90 -4.90 3.13
CA LEU A 106 -0.70 -4.08 3.18
C LEU A 106 -0.26 -3.96 4.63
N ARG A 107 0.96 -4.42 4.91
CA ARG A 107 1.58 -4.44 6.22
C ARG A 107 2.88 -3.65 6.20
N ASP A 108 3.14 -2.95 7.28
CA ASP A 108 4.37 -2.21 7.50
C ASP A 108 5.19 -2.82 8.65
N GLU A 109 6.51 -2.95 8.46
CA GLU A 109 7.47 -3.27 9.53
C GLU A 109 7.91 -2.02 10.32
N GLY A 110 7.59 -0.82 9.82
CA GLY A 110 7.76 0.45 10.52
C GLY A 110 6.47 0.96 11.15
N ASP A 111 6.29 2.27 11.11
CA ASP A 111 5.22 3.06 11.74
C ASP A 111 4.38 3.88 10.76
N TYR A 112 4.59 3.72 9.45
CA TYR A 112 3.83 4.44 8.43
C TYR A 112 2.38 3.97 8.37
N ILE A 113 2.11 2.68 8.60
CA ILE A 113 0.74 2.17 8.75
C ILE A 113 0.40 2.13 10.24
N LEU A 114 -0.54 2.98 10.66
CA LEU A 114 -0.83 3.20 12.09
C LEU A 114 -1.30 1.94 12.81
N ALA A 115 -2.12 1.13 12.13
CA ALA A 115 -2.61 -0.16 12.62
C ALA A 115 -1.64 -1.34 12.38
N GLY A 116 -0.46 -1.08 11.81
CA GLY A 116 0.52 -2.07 11.37
C GLY A 116 0.09 -2.86 10.12
N LYS A 117 -1.21 -3.05 9.90
CA LYS A 117 -1.81 -3.72 8.75
C LYS A 117 -3.12 -3.05 8.36
N VAL A 118 -3.34 -2.90 7.05
CA VAL A 118 -4.61 -2.47 6.46
C VAL A 118 -5.03 -3.43 5.34
N PHE A 119 -6.32 -3.45 5.05
CA PHE A 119 -6.88 -4.01 3.84
C PHE A 119 -7.15 -2.88 2.86
N ILE A 120 -6.95 -3.13 1.56
CA ILE A 120 -7.29 -2.21 0.49
C ILE A 120 -8.25 -2.91 -0.47
N ARG A 121 -9.40 -2.27 -0.73
CA ARG A 121 -10.46 -2.78 -1.62
C ARG A 121 -11.04 -1.62 -2.42
N GLN A 122 -11.10 -1.77 -3.75
CA GLN A 122 -11.71 -0.77 -4.64
C GLN A 122 -11.19 0.67 -4.44
N GLY A 123 -9.93 0.83 -4.04
CA GLY A 123 -9.29 2.12 -3.80
C GLY A 123 -9.37 2.61 -2.35
N ASP A 124 -10.19 1.97 -1.51
CA ASP A 124 -10.39 2.34 -0.12
C ASP A 124 -9.54 1.48 0.82
N ALA A 125 -9.05 2.10 1.88
CA ALA A 125 -8.32 1.42 2.94
C ALA A 125 -9.24 1.14 4.14
N GLU A 126 -9.03 0.01 4.80
CA GLU A 126 -9.78 -0.44 5.98
C GLU A 126 -8.83 -1.09 6.98
N ILE A 127 -9.13 -0.98 8.28
CA ILE A 127 -8.39 -1.71 9.32
C ILE A 127 -8.90 -3.14 9.50
N ASP A 128 -7.98 -4.05 9.85
CA ASP A 128 -8.32 -5.41 10.25
C ASP A 128 -8.82 -5.43 11.71
N ARG A 129 -10.11 -5.14 11.90
CA ARG A 129 -10.71 -5.09 13.24
C ARG A 129 -10.55 -6.41 14.00
N THR A 130 -10.62 -7.54 13.33
CA THR A 130 -10.43 -8.85 13.96
C THR A 130 -8.99 -9.01 14.49
N HIS A 131 -7.99 -8.58 13.72
CA HIS A 131 -6.61 -8.54 14.18
C HIS A 131 -6.42 -7.58 15.37
N LEU A 132 -7.00 -6.37 15.31
CA LEU A 132 -6.91 -5.40 16.41
C LEU A 132 -7.59 -5.90 17.68
N THR A 133 -8.72 -6.61 17.59
CA THR A 133 -9.36 -7.27 18.75
C THR A 133 -8.43 -8.29 19.39
N ARG A 134 -7.77 -9.15 18.60
CA ARG A 134 -6.81 -10.14 19.11
C ARG A 134 -5.60 -9.46 19.76
N ILE A 135 -5.09 -8.37 19.17
CA ILE A 135 -4.03 -7.56 19.78
C ILE A 135 -4.51 -7.01 21.12
N ARG A 136 -5.72 -6.42 21.18
CA ARG A 136 -6.29 -5.89 22.42
C ARG A 136 -6.35 -6.94 23.52
N GLU A 137 -6.90 -8.12 23.21
CA GLU A 137 -6.99 -9.25 24.15
C GLU A 137 -5.62 -9.64 24.68
N SER A 138 -4.63 -9.78 23.80
CA SER A 138 -3.24 -10.05 24.17
C SER A 138 -2.65 -8.95 25.06
N LEU A 139 -2.87 -7.68 24.75
CA LEU A 139 -2.34 -6.56 25.53
C LEU A 139 -2.98 -6.48 26.94
N VAL A 140 -4.27 -6.79 27.07
CA VAL A 140 -4.97 -6.90 28.37
C VAL A 140 -4.39 -8.05 29.18
N GLN A 141 -4.24 -9.23 28.58
CA GLN A 141 -3.66 -10.41 29.26
C GLN A 141 -2.23 -10.15 29.75
N ASN A 142 -1.45 -9.39 28.99
CA ASN A 142 -0.06 -9.05 29.31
C ASN A 142 0.09 -7.74 30.11
N GLN A 143 -1.00 -7.12 30.58
CA GLN A 143 -0.99 -5.90 31.39
C GLN A 143 -0.21 -4.71 30.77
N LYS A 144 -0.30 -4.54 29.44
CA LYS A 144 0.41 -3.49 28.70
C LYS A 144 -0.47 -2.24 28.49
N GLU A 145 -0.79 -1.54 29.58
CA GLU A 145 -1.75 -0.40 29.57
C GLU A 145 -1.39 0.71 28.58
N HIS A 146 -0.12 1.12 28.50
CA HIS A 146 0.32 2.17 27.58
C HIS A 146 0.10 1.80 26.10
N MET A 147 0.22 0.51 25.75
CA MET A 147 -0.05 0.02 24.40
C MET A 147 -1.55 -0.04 24.10
N LEU A 148 -2.40 -0.30 25.10
CA LEU A 148 -3.85 -0.27 24.95
C LEU A 148 -4.33 1.13 24.60
N LYS A 149 -3.80 2.17 25.26
CA LYS A 149 -4.11 3.56 24.93
C LYS A 149 -3.74 3.89 23.48
N ARG A 150 -2.53 3.53 23.05
CA ARG A 150 -2.09 3.70 21.66
C ARG A 150 -2.99 2.95 20.68
N LEU A 151 -3.43 1.74 21.01
CA LEU A 151 -4.35 0.96 20.18
C LEU A 151 -5.71 1.65 20.06
N ASP A 152 -6.26 2.20 21.14
CA ASP A 152 -7.52 2.95 21.13
C ASP A 152 -7.41 4.22 20.27
N GLU A 153 -6.30 4.95 20.35
CA GLU A 153 -6.01 6.11 19.49
C GLU A 153 -5.96 5.72 18.00
N VAL A 154 -5.30 4.60 17.67
CA VAL A 154 -5.23 4.08 16.30
C VAL A 154 -6.61 3.67 15.77
N VAL A 155 -7.45 3.04 16.59
CA VAL A 155 -8.82 2.67 16.20
C VAL A 155 -9.65 3.92 15.95
N GLN A 156 -9.53 4.94 16.81
CA GLN A 156 -10.22 6.21 16.61
C GLN A 156 -9.80 6.90 15.31
N LEU A 157 -8.49 7.01 15.06
CA LEU A 157 -7.96 7.58 13.81
C LEU A 157 -8.47 6.82 12.58
N ALA A 158 -8.52 5.49 12.64
CA ALA A 158 -9.05 4.67 11.55
C ALA A 158 -10.56 4.88 11.35
N ASP A 159 -11.33 5.09 12.41
CA ASP A 159 -12.76 5.44 12.33
C ASP A 159 -12.97 6.83 11.68
N GLU A 160 -11.97 7.71 11.79
CA GLU A 160 -11.91 9.02 11.11
C GLU A 160 -11.31 8.93 9.68
N GLY A 161 -10.97 7.72 9.20
CA GLY A 161 -10.41 7.49 7.86
C GLY A 161 -8.90 7.71 7.75
N VAL A 162 -8.19 7.83 8.87
CA VAL A 162 -6.74 8.02 8.93
C VAL A 162 -6.04 6.68 9.18
N PHE A 163 -5.46 6.13 8.12
CA PHE A 163 -4.81 4.80 8.14
C PHE A 163 -3.28 4.86 8.10
N PHE A 164 -2.76 5.95 7.53
CA PHE A 164 -1.35 6.18 7.31
C PHE A 164 -0.89 7.36 8.17
N ASP A 165 0.36 7.32 8.60
CA ASP A 165 0.96 8.42 9.34
C ASP A 165 1.13 9.64 8.42
N ASN A 166 0.38 10.70 8.75
CA ASN A 166 0.39 11.98 8.04
C ASN A 166 1.28 13.02 8.73
N SER A 167 2.04 12.65 9.77
CA SER A 167 2.93 13.56 10.49
C SER A 167 4.19 13.95 9.71
N PHE A 168 4.50 13.22 8.63
CA PHE A 168 5.62 13.55 7.74
C PHE A 168 5.34 14.85 6.97
N ILE A 169 6.10 15.89 7.30
CA ILE A 169 6.03 17.19 6.63
C ILE A 169 6.63 17.08 5.22
N VAL A 170 5.89 17.56 4.22
CA VAL A 170 6.30 17.50 2.80
C VAL A 170 7.59 18.30 2.57
N GLN A 171 7.84 19.33 3.36
CA GLN A 171 9.04 20.16 3.28
C GLN A 171 10.35 19.34 3.32
N GLU A 172 10.39 18.21 4.06
CA GLU A 172 11.56 17.32 4.10
C GLU A 172 11.85 16.60 2.77
N TYR A 173 10.89 16.62 1.86
CA TYR A 173 10.93 15.95 0.55
C TYR A 173 10.88 16.95 -0.61
N ALA A 174 11.00 18.26 -0.34
CA ALA A 174 10.81 19.32 -1.33
C ALA A 174 11.83 19.30 -2.48
N ASP A 175 13.01 18.70 -2.26
CA ASP A 175 14.07 18.54 -3.26
C ASP A 175 13.78 17.47 -4.32
N ARG A 176 12.76 16.62 -4.09
CA ARG A 176 12.38 15.59 -5.06
C ARG A 176 11.84 16.21 -6.34
N PRO A 177 12.27 15.73 -7.53
CA PRO A 177 11.78 16.25 -8.81
C PRO A 177 10.24 16.23 -8.93
N GLU A 178 9.60 15.19 -8.41
CA GLU A 178 8.15 15.03 -8.43
C GLU A 178 7.39 16.01 -7.52
N ILE A 179 7.99 16.43 -6.40
CA ILE A 179 7.37 17.37 -5.45
C ILE A 179 7.70 18.80 -5.85
N SER A 180 8.96 19.10 -6.14
CA SER A 180 9.40 20.41 -6.66
C SER A 180 8.66 20.80 -7.95
N GLY A 181 8.32 19.83 -8.80
CA GLY A 181 7.52 20.04 -10.01
C GLY A 181 6.13 20.60 -9.76
N LEU A 182 5.57 20.45 -8.55
CA LEU A 182 4.28 21.03 -8.16
C LEU A 182 4.35 22.53 -7.86
N ARG A 183 5.56 23.11 -7.70
CA ARG A 183 5.79 24.53 -7.41
C ARG A 183 5.01 25.05 -6.20
N LEU A 184 4.91 24.23 -5.14
CA LEU A 184 4.31 24.62 -3.88
C LEU A 184 5.16 25.71 -3.20
N THR A 185 4.52 26.65 -2.50
CA THR A 185 5.23 27.64 -1.66
C THR A 185 5.73 27.00 -0.37
N ASP A 186 6.68 27.64 0.32
CA ASP A 186 7.19 27.16 1.62
C ASP A 186 6.06 26.98 2.65
N ASP A 187 5.12 27.93 2.71
CA ASP A 187 3.94 27.84 3.59
C ASP A 187 3.04 26.64 3.26
N GLN A 188 2.91 26.31 1.96
CA GLN A 188 2.16 25.12 1.53
C GLN A 188 2.92 23.84 1.90
N LEU A 189 4.24 23.79 1.65
CA LEU A 189 5.08 22.64 1.99
C LEU A 189 5.07 22.33 3.49
N ALA A 190 4.89 23.35 4.33
CA ALA A 190 4.80 23.21 5.78
C ALA A 190 3.44 22.70 6.30
N THR A 191 2.39 22.74 5.47
CA THR A 191 1.01 22.44 5.90
C THR A 191 0.38 21.24 5.18
N VAL A 192 0.83 20.94 3.96
CA VAL A 192 0.34 19.79 3.20
C VAL A 192 0.99 18.49 3.66
N THR A 193 0.21 17.41 3.65
CA THR A 193 0.66 16.06 3.95
C THR A 193 1.22 15.37 2.71
N LEU A 194 2.04 14.32 2.89
CA LEU A 194 2.53 13.51 1.76
C LEU A 194 1.39 12.86 0.97
N ALA A 195 0.29 12.47 1.63
CA ALA A 195 -0.88 11.89 0.97
C ALA A 195 -1.54 12.91 0.02
N GLU A 196 -1.77 14.15 0.48
CA GLU A 196 -2.32 15.21 -0.35
C GLU A 196 -1.40 15.59 -1.52
N VAL A 197 -0.09 15.50 -1.32
CA VAL A 197 0.89 15.69 -2.40
C VAL A 197 0.83 14.55 -3.41
N ALA A 198 0.71 13.30 -2.95
CA ALA A 198 0.58 12.17 -3.84
C ALA A 198 -0.66 12.27 -4.74
N ASP A 199 -1.78 12.79 -4.22
CA ASP A 199 -3.01 13.04 -5.00
C ASP A 199 -2.84 14.18 -6.03
N ARG A 200 -1.85 15.08 -5.85
CA ARG A 200 -1.53 16.17 -6.78
C ARG A 200 -0.47 15.79 -7.81
N VAL A 201 0.40 14.83 -7.48
CA VAL A 201 1.40 14.34 -8.42
C VAL A 201 0.71 13.53 -9.51
N ARG A 202 0.90 13.95 -10.76
CA ARG A 202 0.36 13.23 -11.92
C ARG A 202 0.95 11.83 -12.01
N MET A 203 0.18 10.78 -11.81
CA MET A 203 0.64 9.40 -11.79
C MET A 203 0.74 8.82 -13.21
N PRO A 204 1.48 7.71 -13.41
CA PRO A 204 1.64 7.12 -14.75
C PRO A 204 0.32 6.68 -15.41
N TRP A 205 -0.71 6.38 -14.61
CA TRP A 205 -2.03 6.00 -15.10
C TRP A 205 -2.93 7.20 -15.48
N ASP A 206 -2.55 8.45 -15.15
CA ASP A 206 -3.29 9.66 -15.51
C ASP A 206 -3.01 10.14 -16.94
N VAL A 207 -2.34 9.29 -17.72
CA VAL A 207 -1.90 9.59 -19.08
C VAL A 207 -2.69 8.71 -20.04
N ASP A 208 -3.88 9.20 -20.42
CA ASP A 208 -4.84 8.47 -21.27
C ASP A 208 -4.22 7.90 -22.56
N TRP A 209 -3.21 8.56 -23.12
CA TRP A 209 -2.55 8.09 -24.35
C TRP A 209 -1.61 6.90 -24.14
N LEU A 210 -1.05 6.71 -22.95
CA LEU A 210 -0.22 5.53 -22.65
C LEU A 210 -1.07 4.27 -22.63
N ILE A 211 -2.35 4.36 -22.24
CA ILE A 211 -3.27 3.22 -22.25
C ILE A 211 -3.84 3.04 -23.68
N ALA A 212 -4.32 4.12 -24.31
CA ALA A 212 -4.93 4.05 -25.65
C ALA A 212 -3.94 3.74 -26.79
N GLY A 213 -2.66 4.05 -26.63
CA GLY A 213 -1.62 3.77 -27.61
C GLY A 213 -1.25 2.29 -27.72
N PHE A 214 -1.45 1.50 -26.66
CA PHE A 214 -1.13 0.08 -26.63
C PHE A 214 -2.26 -0.82 -27.16
N GLU A 215 -3.51 -0.34 -27.26
CA GLU A 215 -4.60 -1.09 -27.90
C GLU A 215 -4.46 -1.18 -29.43
N ARG A 216 -3.48 -0.48 -30.02
CA ARG A 216 -3.24 -0.45 -31.47
C ARG A 216 -2.08 -1.34 -31.94
N TRP A 217 -1.50 -2.17 -31.06
CA TRP A 217 -0.39 -3.08 -31.34
C TRP A 217 -0.66 -4.48 -30.81
#